data_AF-A0AAW0QWC8-F1
#
_entry.id   AF-A0AAW0QWC8-F1
#
_cell.length_a   1.000
_cell.length_b   1.000
_cell.length_c   1.000
_cell.angle_alpha   90.00
_cell.angle_beta   90.00
_cell.angle_gamma   90.00
#
_symmetry.space_group_name_H-M   'P 1'
#
loop_
_entity.id
_entity.type
_entity.pdbx_description
1 polymer ?
#
loop_
_entity_poly.entity_id
_entity_poly.type
_entity_poly.pdbx_seq_one_letter_code
_entity_poly.pdbx_strand_id
1 'polypeptide(L)'
;MWSATETALATPELLEAILLGVDMRTVLISAQRVCRYWRELISQSGPLQEHLYFKPRRTTYWDDLEENQLACVALPLVFAEYVIRLYTPRA
;
A
#
# COMPACT_ATOMS: atom_id res chain seq x y z
N MET A 1 15.60 -27.26 14.25
CA MET A 1 15.90 -26.64 12.94
C MET A 1 14.69 -25.82 12.57
N TRP A 2 14.83 -24.51 12.39
CA TRP A 2 13.72 -23.74 11.85
C TRP A 2 13.46 -24.16 10.40
N SER A 3 12.19 -24.38 10.06
CA SER A 3 11.78 -24.56 8.67
C SER A 3 11.93 -23.24 7.91
N ALA A 4 12.20 -23.30 6.60
CA ALA A 4 12.22 -22.10 5.75
C ALA A 4 10.92 -21.27 5.87
N THR A 5 9.80 -21.95 6.11
CA THR A 5 8.50 -21.30 6.37
C THR A 5 8.49 -20.52 7.69
N GLU A 6 9.05 -21.07 8.75
CA GLU A 6 9.11 -20.40 10.06
C GLU A 6 10.00 -19.17 10.00
N THR A 7 11.12 -19.24 9.26
CA THR A 7 11.99 -18.09 9.03
C THR A 7 11.28 -16.98 8.25
N ALA A 8 10.51 -17.34 7.22
CA ALA A 8 9.73 -16.36 6.46
C ALA A 8 8.67 -15.66 7.34
N LEU A 9 7.95 -16.40 8.19
CA LEU A 9 6.94 -15.84 9.09
C LEU A 9 7.52 -15.06 10.28
N ALA A 10 8.81 -15.27 10.59
CA ALA A 10 9.54 -14.50 11.59
C ALA A 10 10.16 -13.20 11.04
N THR A 11 10.19 -13.05 9.71
CA THR A 11 10.74 -11.87 9.05
C THR A 11 9.60 -10.88 8.77
N PRO A 12 9.62 -9.65 9.35
CA PRO A 12 8.48 -8.74 9.30
C PRO A 12 8.12 -8.32 7.87
N GLU A 13 9.11 -8.09 7.02
CA GLU A 13 8.91 -7.66 5.62
C GLU A 13 8.24 -8.77 4.79
N LEU A 14 8.65 -10.01 5.01
CA LEU A 14 8.07 -11.17 4.32
C LEU A 14 6.66 -11.46 4.83
N LEU A 15 6.46 -11.39 6.15
CA LEU A 15 5.14 -11.55 6.74
C LEU A 15 4.17 -10.47 6.27
N GLU A 16 4.61 -9.21 6.18
CA GLU A 16 3.82 -8.10 5.64
C GLU A 16 3.39 -8.37 4.19
N ALA A 17 4.34 -8.73 3.32
CA ALA A 17 4.05 -9.02 1.92
C ALA A 17 3.07 -10.18 1.76
N ILE A 18 3.19 -11.23 2.58
CA ILE A 18 2.24 -12.35 2.59
C ILE A 18 0.85 -11.86 3.01
N LEU A 19 0.75 -11.08 4.09
CA LEU A 19 -0.53 -10.59 4.61
C LEU A 19 -1.22 -9.59 3.67
N LEU A 20 -0.47 -8.81 2.90
CA LEU A 20 -1.03 -7.92 1.86
C LEU A 20 -1.68 -8.71 0.72
N GLY A 21 -1.19 -9.91 0.41
CA GLY A 21 -1.80 -10.80 -0.58
C GLY A 21 -3.00 -11.60 -0.07
N VAL A 22 -3.29 -11.55 1.23
CA VAL A 22 -4.41 -12.27 1.86
C VAL A 22 -5.66 -11.38 1.92
N ASP A 23 -6.83 -12.01 1.90
CA ASP A 23 -8.09 -11.29 2.01
C ASP A 23 -8.20 -10.54 3.35
N MET A 24 -8.77 -9.33 3.29
CA MET A 24 -8.93 -8.43 4.43
C MET A 24 -9.58 -9.12 5.64
N ARG A 25 -10.58 -9.98 5.41
CA ARG A 25 -11.33 -10.66 6.48
C ARG A 25 -10.44 -11.65 7.25
N THR A 26 -9.66 -12.46 6.54
CA THR A 26 -8.71 -13.40 7.14
C THR A 26 -7.63 -12.67 7.91
N VAL A 27 -7.15 -11.52 7.42
CA VAL A 27 -6.20 -10.71 8.16
C VAL A 27 -6.82 -10.15 9.45
N LEU A 28 -8.04 -9.61 9.39
CA LEU A 28 -8.73 -9.03 10.56
C LEU A 28 -9.11 -10.07 11.61
N ILE A 29 -9.59 -11.23 11.19
CA ILE A 29 -10.18 -12.22 12.11
C ILE A 29 -9.15 -13.26 12.56
N SER A 30 -8.34 -13.78 11.63
CA SER A 30 -7.48 -14.93 11.88
C SER A 30 -6.05 -14.50 12.20
N ALA A 31 -5.44 -13.68 11.34
CA ALA A 31 -4.02 -13.32 11.46
C ALA A 31 -3.69 -12.58 12.77
N GLN A 32 -4.55 -11.65 13.20
CA GLN A 32 -4.38 -10.91 14.46
C GLN A 32 -4.47 -11.80 15.72
N ARG A 33 -5.01 -13.01 15.62
CA ARG A 33 -5.22 -13.92 16.75
C ARG A 33 -4.15 -15.02 16.86
N VAL A 34 -3.24 -15.12 15.89
CA VAL A 34 -2.17 -16.13 15.88
C VAL A 34 -1.17 -15.88 17.01
N CYS A 35 -0.60 -14.68 17.09
CA CYS A 35 0.31 -14.28 18.16
C CYS A 35 0.40 -12.75 18.30
N ARG A 36 1.03 -12.28 19.38
CA ARG A 36 1.24 -10.84 19.63
C ARG A 36 2.07 -10.16 18.55
N TYR A 37 3.10 -10.86 18.03
CA TYR A 37 3.99 -10.34 16.99
C TYR A 37 3.24 -9.98 15.71
N TRP A 38 2.33 -10.83 15.24
CA TRP A 38 1.52 -10.58 14.04
C TRP A 38 0.58 -9.39 14.24
N ARG A 39 -0.06 -9.31 15.41
CA ARG A 39 -0.92 -8.20 15.76
C ARG A 39 -0.16 -6.87 15.82
N GLU A 40 1.03 -6.88 16.42
CA GLU A 40 1.91 -5.70 16.47
C GLU A 40 2.34 -5.27 15.07
N LEU A 41 2.78 -6.20 14.21
CA LEU A 41 3.14 -5.91 12.83
C LEU A 41 1.99 -5.27 12.05
N ILE A 42 0.78 -5.84 12.13
CA ILE A 42 -0.42 -5.29 11.48
C ILE A 42 -0.72 -3.87 11.98
N SER A 43 -0.52 -3.60 13.28
CA SER A 43 -0.77 -2.29 13.88
C SER A 43 0.31 -1.24 13.59
N GLN A 44 1.51 -1.65 13.22
CA GLN A 44 2.65 -0.75 12.95
C GLN A 44 2.85 -0.51 11.46
N SER A 45 2.55 -1.51 10.63
CA SER A 45 2.64 -1.43 9.17
C SER A 45 1.62 -0.45 8.60
N GLY A 46 2.12 0.57 7.90
CA GLY A 46 1.30 1.51 7.13
C GLY A 46 0.55 0.82 5.99
N PRO A 47 1.23 0.04 5.12
CA PRO A 47 0.59 -0.68 4.02
C PRO A 47 -0.53 -1.61 4.47
N LEU A 48 -0.34 -2.38 5.56
CA LEU A 48 -1.38 -3.25 6.09
C LEU A 48 -2.56 -2.45 6.66
N GLN A 49 -2.30 -1.33 7.32
CA GLN A 49 -3.39 -0.46 7.81
C GLN A 49 -4.19 0.16 6.66
N GLU A 50 -3.55 0.50 5.55
CA GLU A 50 -4.22 0.98 4.34
C GLU A 50 -5.04 -0.14 3.69
N HIS A 51 -4.48 -1.35 3.58
CA HIS A 51 -5.18 -2.55 3.07
C HIS A 51 -6.40 -2.95 3.92
N LEU A 52 -6.31 -2.72 5.23
CA LEU A 52 -7.39 -2.97 6.20
C LEU A 52 -8.34 -1.78 6.36
N TYR A 53 -8.15 -0.69 5.61
CA TYR A 53 -8.93 0.55 5.70
C TYR A 53 -8.92 1.22 7.09
N PHE A 54 -7.90 0.94 7.91
CA PHE A 54 -7.66 1.67 9.16
C PHE A 54 -6.99 3.03 8.92
N LYS A 55 -6.26 3.15 7.82
CA LYS A 55 -5.72 4.42 7.32
C LYS A 55 -6.17 4.66 5.89
N PRO A 56 -6.37 5.93 5.50
CA PRO A 56 -6.62 6.25 4.11
C PRO A 56 -5.40 5.85 3.28
N ARG A 57 -5.64 5.12 2.19
CA ARG A 57 -4.59 4.80 1.23
C ARG A 57 -4.07 6.11 0.65
N ARG A 58 -2.75 6.31 0.69
CA ARG A 58 -2.14 7.46 0.02
C ARG A 58 -2.06 7.14 -1.47
N THR A 59 -3.19 7.29 -2.18
CA THR A 59 -3.14 7.26 -3.63
C THR A 59 -2.44 8.54 -4.08
N THR A 60 -1.36 8.37 -4.83
CA THR A 60 -0.93 9.46 -5.71
C THR A 60 -1.92 9.50 -6.86
N TYR A 61 -2.15 10.70 -7.41
CA TYR A 61 -3.01 10.87 -8.57
C TYR A 61 -2.70 9.87 -9.70
N TRP A 62 -1.43 9.46 -9.82
CA TRP A 62 -0.96 8.50 -10.81
C TRP A 62 -1.43 7.06 -10.56
N ASP A 63 -1.65 6.66 -9.30
CA ASP A 63 -2.17 5.33 -8.95
C ASP A 63 -3.63 5.15 -9.41
N ASP A 64 -4.42 6.22 -9.32
CA ASP A 64 -5.83 6.23 -9.76
C ASP A 64 -5.97 6.30 -11.30
N LEU A 65 -4.92 6.77 -12.00
CA LEU A 65 -4.88 6.81 -13.46
C LEU A 65 -4.58 5.44 -14.09
N GLU A 66 -3.76 4.61 -13.43
CA GLU A 66 -3.40 3.28 -13.94
C GLU A 66 -4.60 2.31 -13.95
N GLU A 67 -5.55 2.49 -13.03
CA GLU A 67 -6.74 1.64 -12.93
C GLU A 67 -7.86 2.05 -13.91
N ASN A 68 -7.78 3.25 -14.48
CA ASN A 68 -8.76 3.74 -15.46
C ASN A 68 -8.08 4.05 -16.80
N GLN A 69 -8.17 3.12 -17.75
CA GLN A 69 -7.67 3.32 -19.13
C GLN A 69 -8.22 4.58 -19.84
N LEU A 70 -9.26 5.23 -19.30
CA LEU A 70 -9.83 6.46 -19.84
C LEU A 70 -9.23 7.75 -19.26
N ALA A 71 -8.46 7.67 -18.16
CA ALA A 71 -8.01 8.85 -17.45
C ALA A 71 -6.82 9.57 -18.13
N CYS A 72 -6.00 8.84 -18.90
CA CYS A 72 -4.97 9.43 -19.78
C CYS A 72 -5.53 10.33 -20.89
N VAL A 73 -6.83 10.23 -21.21
CA VAL A 73 -7.46 11.03 -22.28
C VAL A 73 -8.14 12.28 -21.73
N ALA A 74 -8.48 12.30 -20.42
CA ALA A 74 -9.50 13.21 -19.91
C ALA A 74 -9.02 14.60 -19.48
N LEU A 75 -7.73 14.85 -19.23
CA LEU A 75 -7.32 16.17 -18.72
C LEU A 75 -6.02 16.76 -19.30
N PRO A 76 -6.02 17.19 -20.59
CA PRO A 76 -4.96 18.05 -21.13
C PRO A 76 -4.99 19.49 -20.57
N LEU A 77 -6.15 19.99 -20.12
CA LEU A 77 -6.33 21.43 -19.91
C LEU A 77 -5.89 21.96 -18.54
N VAL A 78 -5.81 21.12 -17.50
CA VAL A 78 -5.37 21.55 -16.15
C VAL A 78 -3.87 21.27 -15.92
N PHE A 79 -3.26 20.40 -16.74
CA PHE A 79 -1.85 20.02 -16.62
C PHE A 79 -0.87 21.03 -17.23
N ALA A 80 -1.26 21.76 -18.28
CA ALA A 80 -0.35 22.67 -18.98
C ALA A 80 0.14 23.82 -18.07
N GLU A 81 -0.74 24.45 -17.29
CA GLU A 81 -0.34 25.60 -16.46
C GLU A 81 0.54 25.20 -15.27
N TYR A 82 0.33 24.03 -14.67
CA TYR A 82 1.08 23.61 -13.49
C TYR A 82 2.50 23.12 -13.84
N VAL A 83 2.65 22.42 -14.97
CA VAL A 83 3.97 21.96 -15.46
C VAL A 83 4.81 23.12 -15.98
N ILE A 84 4.20 24.11 -16.67
CA ILE A 84 4.90 25.31 -17.12
C ILE A 84 5.46 26.10 -15.92
N ARG A 85 4.70 26.20 -14.81
CA ARG A 85 5.15 26.91 -13.60
C ARG A 85 6.29 26.23 -12.86
N LEU A 86 6.41 24.92 -12.93
CA LEU A 86 7.48 24.15 -12.27
C LEU A 86 8.74 24.00 -13.13
N TYR A 87 8.64 24.14 -14.45
CA TYR A 87 9.77 23.95 -15.37
C TYR A 87 10.38 25.24 -15.94
N THR A 88 9.79 26.43 -15.70
CA THR A 88 10.46 27.70 -16.00
C THR A 88 11.52 27.99 -14.93
N PRO A 89 12.83 27.92 -15.25
CA PRO A 89 13.85 28.35 -14.30
C PRO A 89 13.66 29.85 -14.06
N ARG A 90 13.54 30.22 -12.79
CA ARG A 90 13.49 31.61 -12.34
C ARG A 90 14.84 32.25 -12.68
N ALA A 91 14.87 33.00 -13.78
CA ALA A 91 15.98 33.90 -14.13
C ALA A 91 16.04 35.07 -13.15
#